data_AF-A0A9E3Q2I6-F1
#
_entry.id   AF-A0A9E3Q2I6-F1
#
_cell.length_a   1.000
_cell.length_b   1.000
_cell.length_c   1.000
_cell.angle_alpha   90.00
_cell.angle_beta   90.00
_cell.angle_gamma   90.00
#
_symmetry.space_group_name_H-M   'P 1'
#
loop_
_entity.id
_entity.type
_entity.pdbx_description
1 polymer ?
#
loop_
_entity_poly.entity_id
_entity_poly.type
_entity_poly.pdbx_seq_one_letter_code
_entity_poly.pdbx_strand_id
1 'polypeptide(L)'
;MAEVLPLSDAERILLESLTRHQVRFLVVGLSAAALQGAPVVTQDIDLWFEDLADQRMAAALREVGAAYVPPFDLNPPMLAGPGSDPFDIVLRMDGLRGFAREFEDAIPIRVAGLSLPVLPLARIIASKTASNRPKDQAVLPALKDALTSINASPIHPLASPPVAADTAPLDGPPSVHEPAVPGPNPDGPLPRPDRCP
;
A
#
# COMPACT_ATOMS: atom_id res chain seq x y z
N MET A 1 6.88 5.63 26.11
CA MET A 1 6.57 4.38 25.39
C MET A 1 5.23 4.64 24.75
N ALA A 2 5.17 4.89 23.44
CA ALA A 2 3.93 5.24 22.78
C ALA A 2 2.98 4.05 22.87
N GLU A 3 1.84 4.25 23.53
CA GLU A 3 0.73 3.31 23.50
C GLU A 3 0.06 3.54 22.15
N VAL A 4 0.55 2.84 21.13
CA VAL A 4 0.38 3.27 19.73
C VAL A 4 -1.08 3.16 19.26
N LEU A 5 -1.89 2.33 19.91
CA LEU A 5 -3.35 2.33 19.85
C LEU A 5 -3.90 1.83 21.20
N PRO A 6 -4.80 2.55 21.88
CA PRO A 6 -5.46 2.04 23.07
C PRO A 6 -6.49 0.99 22.65
N LEU A 7 -6.08 -0.28 22.62
CA LEU A 7 -7.00 -1.39 22.37
C LEU A 7 -7.81 -1.67 23.64
N SER A 8 -9.13 -1.75 23.51
CA SER A 8 -9.98 -2.26 24.58
C SER A 8 -9.74 -3.76 24.80
N ASP A 9 -10.11 -4.27 25.99
CA ASP A 9 -10.02 -5.71 26.26
C ASP A 9 -10.82 -6.56 25.25
N ALA A 10 -11.96 -6.06 24.80
CA ALA A 10 -12.80 -6.74 23.82
C ALA A 10 -12.11 -6.82 22.44
N GLU A 11 -11.50 -5.72 21.98
CA GLU A 11 -10.72 -5.70 20.74
C GLU A 11 -9.51 -6.63 20.80
N ARG A 12 -8.80 -6.63 21.93
CA ARG A 12 -7.68 -7.53 22.18
C ARG A 12 -8.12 -8.99 22.11
N ILE A 13 -9.24 -9.35 22.76
CA ILE A 13 -9.78 -10.71 22.76
C ILE A 13 -10.18 -11.15 21.33
N LEU A 14 -10.78 -10.25 20.55
CA LEU A 14 -11.13 -10.52 19.16
C LEU A 14 -9.89 -10.81 18.30
N LEU A 15 -8.87 -9.94 18.36
CA LEU A 15 -7.61 -10.12 17.63
C LEU A 15 -6.85 -11.37 18.07
N GLU A 16 -6.86 -11.67 19.37
CA GLU A 16 -6.28 -12.89 19.91
C GLU A 16 -6.98 -14.14 19.35
N SER A 17 -8.32 -14.13 19.28
CA SER A 17 -9.10 -15.23 18.73
C SER A 17 -8.79 -15.47 17.24
N LEU A 18 -8.73 -14.40 16.44
CA LEU A 18 -8.35 -14.48 15.01
C LEU A 18 -6.95 -15.09 14.84
N THR A 19 -5.99 -14.65 15.66
CA THR A 19 -4.61 -15.14 15.63
C THR A 19 -4.55 -16.63 16.03
N ARG A 20 -5.27 -17.02 17.09
CA ARG A 20 -5.33 -18.41 17.59
C ARG A 20 -5.91 -19.37 16.55
N HIS A 21 -6.90 -18.93 15.80
CA HIS A 21 -7.51 -19.69 14.71
C HIS A 21 -6.71 -19.67 13.40
N GLN A 22 -5.53 -19.03 13.40
CA GLN A 22 -4.66 -18.91 12.23
C GLN A 22 -5.38 -18.24 11.04
N VAL A 23 -6.28 -17.31 11.32
CA VAL A 23 -6.93 -16.49 10.29
C VAL A 23 -5.86 -15.58 9.69
N ARG A 24 -5.77 -15.58 8.37
CA ARG A 24 -4.80 -14.74 7.65
C ARG A 24 -5.42 -13.37 7.39
N PHE A 25 -4.94 -12.38 8.11
CA PHE A 25 -5.31 -10.97 7.96
C PHE A 25 -4.07 -10.08 8.02
N LEU A 26 -4.16 -8.85 7.50
CA LEU A 26 -3.18 -7.78 7.69
C LEU A 26 -3.87 -6.56 8.24
N VAL A 27 -3.19 -5.85 9.15
CA VAL A 27 -3.55 -4.49 9.52
C VAL A 27 -3.03 -3.55 8.44
N VAL A 28 -3.91 -2.70 7.93
CA VAL A 28 -3.66 -1.80 6.79
C VAL A 28 -4.11 -0.38 7.10
N GLY A 29 -4.08 0.52 6.11
CA GLY A 29 -4.63 1.87 6.25
C GLY A 29 -3.84 2.79 7.18
N LEU A 30 -4.54 3.72 7.83
CA LEU A 30 -3.92 4.71 8.72
C LEU A 30 -3.52 4.09 10.06
N SER A 31 -4.22 3.04 10.50
CA SER A 31 -3.89 2.32 11.74
C SER A 31 -2.54 1.64 11.64
N ALA A 32 -2.27 0.96 10.52
CA ALA A 32 -0.98 0.38 10.21
C ALA A 32 0.15 1.42 10.16
N ALA A 33 -0.13 2.63 9.66
CA ALA A 33 0.84 3.72 9.66
C ALA A 33 1.10 4.27 11.07
N ALA A 34 0.04 4.45 11.87
CA ALA A 34 0.15 4.85 13.27
C ALA A 34 1.00 3.85 14.06
N LEU A 35 0.74 2.54 13.89
CA LEU A 35 1.50 1.44 14.51
C LEU A 35 3.00 1.46 14.18
N GLN A 36 3.36 1.99 13.01
CA GLN A 36 4.75 2.16 12.57
C GLN A 36 5.38 3.49 13.03
N GLY A 37 4.64 4.34 13.76
CA GLY A 37 5.12 5.60 14.30
C GLY A 37 4.84 6.82 13.42
N ALA A 38 3.95 6.71 12.43
CA ALA A 38 3.53 7.88 11.67
C ALA A 38 2.72 8.85 12.55
N PRO A 39 2.84 10.17 12.35
CA PRO A 39 2.12 11.18 13.14
C PRO A 39 0.67 11.32 12.65
N VAL A 40 -0.07 10.22 12.68
CA VAL A 40 -1.47 10.13 12.28
C VAL A 40 -2.30 9.62 13.45
N VAL A 41 -3.52 10.13 13.57
CA VAL A 41 -4.47 9.69 14.59
C VAL A 41 -5.62 9.02 13.87
N THR A 42 -5.88 7.76 14.21
CA THR A 42 -7.05 7.02 13.76
C THR A 42 -7.62 6.24 14.93
N GLN A 43 -8.94 6.12 14.94
CA GLN A 43 -9.64 5.25 15.89
C GLN A 43 -10.02 3.93 15.23
N ASP A 44 -10.15 3.94 13.89
CA ASP A 44 -10.49 2.77 13.10
C ASP A 44 -9.23 1.95 12.78
N ILE A 45 -9.38 0.63 12.81
CA ILE A 45 -8.40 -0.40 12.51
C ILE A 45 -8.87 -1.14 11.25
N ASP A 46 -8.29 -0.76 10.13
CA ASP A 46 -8.51 -1.44 8.85
C ASP A 46 -7.85 -2.84 8.86
N LEU A 47 -8.65 -3.87 8.62
CA LEU A 47 -8.21 -5.25 8.46
C LEU A 47 -8.47 -5.73 7.03
N TRP A 48 -7.43 -6.23 6.37
CA TRP A 48 -7.53 -6.90 5.09
C TRP A 48 -7.41 -8.41 5.31
N PHE A 49 -8.39 -9.19 4.85
CA PHE A 49 -8.41 -10.65 5.00
C PHE A 49 -8.08 -11.34 3.67
N GLU A 50 -7.45 -12.53 3.74
CA GLU A 50 -7.22 -13.35 2.54
C GLU A 50 -8.53 -13.87 1.96
N ASP A 51 -9.37 -14.42 2.84
CA ASP A 51 -10.64 -15.01 2.52
C ASP A 51 -11.65 -14.72 3.63
N LEU A 52 -12.68 -13.93 3.28
CA LEU A 52 -13.77 -13.59 4.19
C LEU A 52 -14.80 -14.72 4.34
N ALA A 53 -14.75 -15.74 3.50
CA ALA A 53 -15.56 -16.94 3.61
C ALA A 53 -14.86 -18.05 4.43
N ASP A 54 -13.67 -17.79 4.97
CA ASP A 54 -12.94 -18.78 5.77
C ASP A 54 -13.75 -19.17 7.01
N GLN A 55 -14.02 -20.47 7.12
CA GLN A 55 -14.72 -21.05 8.26
C GLN A 55 -13.96 -20.83 9.58
N ARG A 56 -12.64 -20.67 9.53
CA ARG A 56 -11.80 -20.31 10.68
C ARG A 56 -12.10 -18.91 11.18
N MET A 57 -12.36 -17.97 10.27
CA MET A 57 -12.75 -16.61 10.64
C MET A 57 -14.11 -16.62 11.33
N ALA A 58 -15.09 -17.34 10.76
CA ALA A 58 -16.41 -17.49 11.37
C ALA A 58 -16.33 -18.17 12.76
N ALA A 59 -15.49 -19.20 12.91
CA ALA A 59 -15.26 -19.86 14.20
C ALA A 59 -14.62 -18.93 15.24
N ALA A 60 -13.59 -18.19 14.84
CA ALA A 60 -12.88 -17.24 15.69
C ALA A 60 -13.79 -16.11 16.21
N LEU A 61 -14.58 -15.53 15.31
CA LEU A 61 -15.54 -14.47 15.65
C LEU A 61 -16.61 -15.03 16.60
N ARG A 62 -17.14 -16.22 16.31
CA ARG A 62 -18.18 -16.85 17.13
C ARG A 62 -17.69 -17.18 18.55
N GLU A 63 -16.41 -17.53 18.74
CA GLU A 63 -15.81 -17.76 20.07
C GLU A 63 -15.95 -16.53 20.98
N VAL A 64 -15.83 -15.33 20.41
CA VAL A 64 -15.84 -14.05 21.16
C VAL A 64 -17.19 -13.35 21.13
N GLY A 65 -18.22 -14.00 20.57
CA GLY A 65 -19.55 -13.40 20.40
C GLY A 65 -19.63 -12.35 19.29
N ALA A 66 -18.67 -12.35 18.36
CA ALA A 66 -18.69 -11.54 17.16
C ALA A 66 -19.12 -12.36 15.93
N ALA A 67 -19.46 -11.65 14.84
CA ALA A 67 -19.85 -12.24 13.57
C ALA A 67 -19.39 -11.34 12.42
N TYR A 68 -19.11 -11.97 11.28
CA TYR A 68 -18.91 -11.26 10.03
C TYR A 68 -20.26 -10.97 9.40
N VAL A 69 -20.49 -9.69 9.09
CA VAL A 69 -21.67 -9.23 8.37
C VAL A 69 -21.24 -8.96 6.94
N PRO A 70 -21.68 -9.80 5.96
CA PRO A 70 -21.40 -9.55 4.56
C PRO A 70 -22.05 -8.24 4.10
N PRO A 71 -21.56 -7.63 3.01
CA PRO A 71 -22.16 -6.41 2.49
C PRO A 71 -23.63 -6.65 2.14
N PHE A 72 -24.50 -5.73 2.56
CA PHE A 72 -25.93 -5.79 2.31
C PHE A 72 -26.43 -4.43 1.84
N ASP A 73 -27.07 -4.39 0.66
CA ASP A 73 -27.47 -3.18 -0.05
C ASP A 73 -26.30 -2.17 -0.22
N LEU A 74 -26.37 -1.03 0.47
CA LEU A 74 -25.38 0.05 0.44
C LEU A 74 -24.38 -0.05 1.59
N ASN A 75 -24.54 -1.01 2.50
CA ASN A 75 -23.65 -1.16 3.65
C ASN A 75 -22.42 -1.98 3.27
N PRO A 76 -21.21 -1.48 3.57
CA PRO A 76 -19.98 -2.24 3.42
C PRO A 76 -19.96 -3.45 4.38
N PRO A 77 -19.11 -4.45 4.12
CA PRO A 77 -18.89 -5.52 5.09
C PRO A 77 -18.35 -4.97 6.40
N MET A 78 -18.78 -5.55 7.51
CA MET A 78 -18.33 -5.15 8.85
C MET A 78 -18.26 -6.35 9.78
N LEU A 79 -17.54 -6.17 10.89
CA LEU A 79 -17.62 -7.08 12.03
C LEU A 79 -18.69 -6.55 12.99
N ALA A 80 -19.53 -7.44 13.50
CA ALA A 80 -20.56 -7.12 14.48
C ALA A 80 -20.35 -7.95 15.75
N GLY A 81 -20.24 -7.30 16.90
CA GLY A 81 -20.09 -7.95 18.20
C GLY A 81 -19.26 -7.13 19.18
N PRO A 82 -19.00 -7.68 20.38
CA PRO A 82 -18.20 -6.98 21.38
C PRO A 82 -16.79 -6.66 20.86
N GLY A 83 -16.42 -5.37 20.91
CA GLY A 83 -15.10 -4.92 20.48
C GLY A 83 -14.89 -4.96 18.97
N SER A 84 -15.96 -5.08 18.17
CA SER A 84 -15.87 -5.03 16.71
C SER A 84 -15.96 -3.61 16.15
N ASP A 85 -16.38 -2.64 16.97
CA ASP A 85 -16.69 -1.26 16.56
C ASP A 85 -15.55 -0.54 15.83
N PRO A 86 -14.27 -0.63 16.25
CA PRO A 86 -13.19 0.04 15.52
C PRO A 86 -12.69 -0.76 14.32
N PHE A 87 -13.14 -1.99 14.08
CA PHE A 87 -12.57 -2.83 13.02
C PHE A 87 -13.33 -2.70 11.71
N ASP A 88 -12.65 -2.11 10.71
CA ASP A 88 -13.16 -2.02 9.35
C ASP A 88 -12.59 -3.14 8.46
N ILE A 89 -13.43 -3.71 7.61
CA ILE A 89 -13.01 -4.75 6.67
C ILE A 89 -12.70 -4.12 5.32
N VAL A 90 -11.45 -4.25 4.88
CA VAL A 90 -11.07 -3.80 3.55
C VAL A 90 -11.10 -4.94 2.55
N LEU A 91 -11.92 -4.77 1.51
CA LEU A 91 -12.12 -5.76 0.46
C LEU A 91 -11.08 -5.69 -0.66
N ARG A 92 -10.57 -4.49 -0.95
CA ARG A 92 -9.69 -4.25 -2.09
C ARG A 92 -8.71 -3.14 -1.78
N MET A 93 -7.45 -3.43 -2.07
CA MET A 93 -6.36 -2.45 -2.10
C MET A 93 -5.94 -2.21 -3.53
N ASP A 94 -6.03 -0.97 -3.98
CA ASP A 94 -5.45 -0.56 -5.25
C ASP A 94 -3.92 -0.41 -5.08
N GLY A 95 -3.15 -0.74 -6.12
CA GLY A 95 -1.69 -0.52 -6.13
C GLY A 95 -0.85 -1.51 -5.31
N LEU A 96 -1.44 -2.54 -4.72
CA LEU A 96 -0.72 -3.62 -4.02
C LEU A 96 -0.59 -4.88 -4.87
N ARG A 97 0.36 -5.75 -4.49
CA ARG A 97 0.42 -7.12 -5.01
C ARG A 97 -0.69 -7.93 -4.34
N GLY A 98 -0.96 -9.13 -4.85
CA GLY A 98 -1.94 -10.03 -4.24
C GLY A 98 -1.65 -10.28 -2.75
N PHE A 99 -2.71 -10.53 -1.97
CA PHE A 99 -2.67 -10.67 -0.51
C PHE A 99 -1.48 -11.50 0.00
N ALA A 100 -1.27 -12.69 -0.57
CA ALA A 100 -0.20 -13.60 -0.13
C ALA A 100 1.20 -12.96 -0.17
N ARG A 101 1.49 -12.13 -1.17
CA ARG A 101 2.79 -11.43 -1.28
C ARG A 101 2.94 -10.31 -0.27
N GLU A 102 1.87 -9.57 -0.01
CA GLU A 102 1.92 -8.51 1.01
C GLU A 102 1.96 -9.10 2.42
N PHE A 103 1.33 -10.25 2.64
CA PHE A 103 1.39 -10.99 3.91
C PHE A 103 2.81 -11.51 4.19
N GLU A 104 3.53 -11.99 3.16
CA GLU A 104 4.94 -12.39 3.28
C GLU A 104 5.85 -11.23 3.70
N ASP A 105 5.60 -10.03 3.16
CA ASP A 105 6.37 -8.81 3.44
C ASP A 105 5.83 -8.03 4.68
N ALA A 106 4.84 -8.57 5.40
CA ALA A 106 4.22 -7.89 6.53
C ALA A 106 5.17 -7.79 7.74
N ILE A 107 5.13 -6.65 8.43
CA ILE A 107 5.96 -6.38 9.60
C ILE A 107 5.19 -6.83 10.85
N PRO A 108 5.71 -7.76 11.66
CA PRO A 108 5.09 -8.13 12.92
C PRO A 108 5.29 -7.01 13.96
N ILE A 109 4.21 -6.36 14.37
CA ILE A 109 4.23 -5.32 15.41
C ILE A 109 3.52 -5.85 16.66
N ARG A 110 4.15 -5.64 17.83
CA ARG A 110 3.58 -6.05 19.10
C ARG A 110 2.66 -4.96 19.67
N VAL A 111 1.38 -5.26 19.79
CA VAL A 111 0.34 -4.35 20.31
C VAL A 111 -0.45 -5.07 21.40
N ALA A 112 -0.55 -4.49 22.60
CA ALA A 112 -1.25 -5.10 23.75
C ALA A 112 -0.86 -6.57 24.02
N GLY A 113 0.41 -6.93 23.78
CA GLY A 113 0.92 -8.30 23.94
C GLY A 113 0.72 -9.24 22.75
N LEU A 114 -0.08 -8.87 21.76
CA LEU A 114 -0.34 -9.62 20.53
C LEU A 114 0.65 -9.24 19.42
N SER A 115 1.04 -10.18 18.58
CA SER A 115 1.87 -9.93 17.40
C SER A 115 0.96 -9.82 16.18
N LEU A 116 0.76 -8.61 15.68
CA LEU A 116 -0.12 -8.34 14.53
C LEU A 116 0.72 -8.15 13.26
N PRO A 117 0.33 -8.77 12.13
CA PRO A 117 0.95 -8.52 10.84
C PRO A 117 0.48 -7.16 10.30
N VAL A 118 1.41 -6.23 10.13
CA VAL A 118 1.13 -4.86 9.68
C VAL A 118 1.73 -4.63 8.30
N LEU A 119 0.96 -4.03 7.38
CA LEU A 119 1.45 -3.70 6.05
C LEU A 119 2.57 -2.64 6.12
N PRO A 120 3.72 -2.83 5.44
CA PRO A 120 4.80 -1.85 5.46
C PRO A 120 4.35 -0.47 4.99
N LEU A 121 4.85 0.58 5.64
CA LEU A 121 4.44 1.95 5.37
C LEU A 121 4.69 2.38 3.91
N ALA A 122 5.75 1.88 3.28
CA ALA A 122 6.01 2.08 1.85
C ALA A 122 4.88 1.52 0.95
N ARG A 123 4.30 0.37 1.31
CA ARG A 123 3.19 -0.25 0.58
C ARG A 123 1.88 0.50 0.85
N ILE A 124 1.65 0.98 2.07
CA ILE A 124 0.51 1.87 2.40
C ILE A 124 0.54 3.13 1.54
N ILE A 125 1.70 3.79 1.43
CA ILE A 125 1.88 4.98 0.57
C ILE A 125 1.60 4.63 -0.90
N ALA A 126 2.11 3.51 -1.40
CA ALA A 126 1.87 3.07 -2.77
C ALA A 126 0.36 2.88 -3.04
N SER A 127 -0.35 2.23 -2.11
CA SER A 127 -1.79 2.01 -2.23
C SER A 127 -2.58 3.32 -2.22
N LYS A 128 -2.29 4.23 -1.27
CA LYS A 128 -2.95 5.54 -1.19
C LYS A 128 -2.63 6.45 -2.38
N THR A 129 -1.42 6.35 -2.93
CA THR A 129 -1.03 7.07 -4.15
C THR A 129 -1.80 6.54 -5.36
N ALA A 130 -2.03 5.22 -5.44
CA ALA A 130 -2.80 4.60 -6.52
C ALA A 130 -4.31 4.91 -6.43
N SER A 131 -4.90 4.88 -5.23
CA SER A 131 -6.33 5.21 -5.05
C SER A 131 -6.63 6.70 -5.29
N ASN A 132 -5.64 7.58 -5.12
CA ASN A 132 -5.67 9.02 -5.45
C ASN A 132 -6.95 9.78 -5.01
N ARG A 133 -7.55 9.40 -3.88
CA ARG A 133 -8.75 10.06 -3.35
C ARG A 133 -8.35 11.37 -2.68
N PRO A 134 -9.22 12.40 -2.66
CA PRO A 134 -8.89 13.70 -2.04
C PRO A 134 -8.52 13.59 -0.55
N LYS A 135 -9.13 12.66 0.19
CA LYS A 135 -8.76 12.37 1.59
C LYS A 135 -7.37 11.72 1.71
N ASP A 136 -7.02 10.85 0.76
CA ASP A 136 -5.71 10.18 0.74
C ASP A 136 -4.58 11.16 0.39
N GLN A 137 -4.83 12.12 -0.52
CA GLN A 137 -3.84 13.15 -0.87
C GLN A 137 -3.41 14.00 0.32
N ALA A 138 -4.31 14.29 1.26
CA ALA A 138 -4.01 15.10 2.44
C ALA A 138 -3.07 14.37 3.42
N VAL A 139 -3.12 13.04 3.49
CA VAL A 139 -2.31 12.23 4.43
C VAL A 139 -0.98 11.76 3.83
N LEU A 140 -0.87 11.70 2.50
CA LEU A 140 0.34 11.24 1.80
C LEU A 140 1.64 11.96 2.22
N PRO A 141 1.68 13.30 2.40
CA PRO A 141 2.90 13.99 2.84
C PRO A 141 3.36 13.51 4.23
N ALA A 142 2.45 13.48 5.20
CA ALA A 142 2.74 13.03 6.57
C ALA A 142 3.25 11.59 6.62
N LEU A 143 2.69 10.71 5.78
CA LEU A 143 3.18 9.33 5.66
C LEU A 143 4.58 9.25 5.04
N LYS A 144 4.88 10.04 4.01
CA LYS A 144 6.22 10.09 3.40
C LYS A 144 7.27 10.65 4.37
N ASP A 145 6.91 11.67 5.14
CA ASP A 145 7.78 12.23 6.19
C ASP A 145 8.04 11.22 7.31
N ALA A 146 7.01 10.47 7.71
CA ALA A 146 7.16 9.36 8.65
C ALA A 146 8.10 8.28 8.12
N LEU A 147 7.92 7.85 6.86
CA LEU A 147 8.82 6.86 6.24
C LEU A 147 10.27 7.33 6.26
N THR A 148 10.49 8.60 5.89
CA THR A 148 11.82 9.21 5.88
C THR A 148 12.42 9.26 7.28
N SER A 149 11.62 9.61 8.30
CA SER A 149 12.05 9.69 9.69
C SER A 149 12.38 8.32 10.30
N ILE A 150 11.57 7.30 9.97
CA ILE A 150 11.79 5.91 10.40
C ILE A 150 13.07 5.36 9.75
N ASN A 151 13.28 5.63 8.46
CA ASN A 151 14.50 5.25 7.75
C ASN A 151 15.74 6.06 8.22
N ALA A 152 15.55 7.30 8.68
CA ALA A 152 16.61 8.18 9.17
C ALA A 152 16.95 7.99 10.66
N SER A 153 16.15 7.24 11.42
CA SER A 153 16.42 6.89 12.83
C SER A 153 16.85 5.43 12.96
N PRO A 154 18.08 5.04 12.55
CA PRO A 154 18.53 3.67 12.67
C PRO A 154 18.95 3.39 14.12
N ILE A 155 18.03 2.89 14.94
CA ILE A 155 18.40 1.92 15.98
C ILE A 155 18.30 0.52 15.34
N HIS A 156 19.05 0.31 14.25
CA HIS A 156 19.60 -0.95 13.72
C HIS A 156 20.20 -0.63 12.34
N PRO A 157 21.46 -1.00 12.07
CA PRO A 157 22.14 -0.62 10.83
C PRO A 157 21.72 -1.55 9.69
N LEU A 158 21.43 -1.01 8.52
CA LEU A 158 22.24 -1.21 7.31
C LEU A 158 21.69 -0.41 6.13
N ALA A 159 22.61 0.31 5.49
CA ALA A 159 22.64 0.72 4.09
C ALA A 159 21.80 1.92 3.59
N SER A 160 22.45 3.09 3.71
CA SER A 160 22.65 4.13 2.69
C SER A 160 21.49 5.05 2.23
N PRO A 161 21.65 6.39 2.35
CA PRO A 161 20.84 7.40 1.65
C PRO A 161 21.53 7.85 0.33
N PRO A 162 21.05 8.89 -0.36
CA PRO A 162 19.89 8.91 -1.25
C PRO A 162 20.33 9.12 -2.72
N VAL A 163 19.50 8.72 -3.69
CA VAL A 163 19.70 9.12 -5.09
C VAL A 163 19.49 10.64 -5.19
N ALA A 164 20.58 11.36 -5.39
CA ALA A 164 20.58 12.76 -5.76
C ALA A 164 19.93 12.91 -7.13
N ALA A 165 18.73 13.47 -7.19
CA ALA A 165 18.22 14.11 -8.39
C ALA A 165 18.79 15.53 -8.42
N ASP A 166 20.05 15.63 -8.85
CA ASP A 166 20.66 16.90 -9.20
C ASP A 166 20.00 17.44 -10.47
N THR A 167 19.59 18.69 -10.35
CA THR A 167 18.87 19.46 -11.37
C THR A 167 19.91 20.15 -12.23
N ALA A 168 20.11 19.69 -13.46
CA ALA A 168 20.94 20.40 -14.43
C ALA A 168 20.07 21.33 -15.30
N PRO A 169 20.26 22.66 -15.26
CA PRO A 169 19.69 23.58 -16.22
C PRO A 169 20.60 23.69 -17.45
N LEU A 170 20.03 23.54 -18.66
CA LEU A 170 20.71 23.87 -19.92
C LEU A 170 19.97 25.04 -20.59
N ASP A 171 20.56 26.22 -20.47
CA ASP A 171 20.33 27.45 -21.27
C ASP A 171 21.76 27.93 -21.61
N GLY A 172 22.33 27.67 -22.80
CA GLY A 172 22.18 28.44 -24.05
C GLY A 172 23.09 29.70 -24.05
N PRO A 173 23.49 30.34 -25.20
CA PRO A 173 23.75 29.92 -26.60
C PRO A 173 25.05 30.62 -27.13
N PRO A 174 25.20 31.18 -28.37
CA PRO A 174 25.03 30.70 -29.77
C PRO A 174 26.31 30.88 -30.66
N SER A 175 26.38 30.23 -31.83
CA SER A 175 27.07 30.73 -33.06
C SER A 175 26.82 29.77 -34.23
N VAL A 176 25.85 30.05 -35.13
CA VAL A 176 25.96 30.77 -36.42
C VAL A 176 26.92 30.17 -37.46
N HIS A 177 26.38 29.44 -38.46
CA HIS A 177 26.43 29.79 -39.90
C HIS A 177 25.71 28.72 -40.75
N GLU A 178 24.54 29.06 -41.27
CA GLU A 178 24.02 28.59 -42.58
C GLU A 178 24.75 29.40 -43.70
N PRO A 179 24.65 29.15 -45.04
CA PRO A 179 23.49 28.63 -45.77
C PRO A 179 23.84 27.65 -46.96
N ALA A 180 22.92 26.80 -47.44
CA ALA A 180 22.08 26.95 -48.66
C ALA A 180 22.57 26.30 -50.00
N VAL A 181 21.80 25.27 -50.42
CA VAL A 181 21.28 24.90 -51.78
C VAL A 181 22.23 24.53 -52.97
N PRO A 182 21.72 24.02 -54.14
CA PRO A 182 20.80 22.89 -54.44
C PRO A 182 21.21 22.05 -55.70
N GLY A 183 20.46 20.98 -56.04
CA GLY A 183 20.17 20.61 -57.45
C GLY A 183 20.81 19.34 -58.06
N PRO A 184 20.37 18.88 -59.27
CA PRO A 184 19.75 17.55 -59.44
C PRO A 184 20.28 16.63 -60.60
N ASN A 185 19.74 15.39 -60.63
CA ASN A 185 19.46 14.51 -61.82
C ASN A 185 20.64 13.86 -62.61
N PRO A 186 20.39 12.98 -63.60
CA PRO A 186 19.47 11.82 -63.76
C PRO A 186 20.20 10.58 -64.39
N ASP A 187 19.46 9.62 -64.98
CA ASP A 187 19.90 8.55 -65.92
C ASP A 187 20.50 7.27 -65.29
N GLY A 188 20.00 6.03 -65.42
CA GLY A 188 19.10 5.28 -66.32
C GLY A 188 19.61 3.80 -66.32
N PRO A 189 19.04 2.80 -67.03
CA PRO A 189 17.67 2.45 -67.36
C PRO A 189 17.25 1.01 -66.90
N LEU A 190 15.94 0.73 -67.00
CA LEU A 190 15.27 -0.60 -66.97
C LEU A 190 15.58 -1.41 -68.26
N PRO A 191 15.47 -2.77 -68.31
CA PRO A 191 14.16 -3.43 -68.52
C PRO A 191 13.92 -4.81 -67.86
N ARG A 192 12.63 -5.20 -67.94
CA ARG A 192 11.85 -6.38 -67.49
C ARG A 192 12.20 -7.71 -68.24
N PRO A 193 11.36 -8.78 -68.27
CA PRO A 193 10.32 -9.34 -67.36
C PRO A 193 10.51 -10.87 -67.06
N ASP A 194 9.68 -11.47 -66.20
CA ASP A 194 8.97 -12.77 -66.38
C ASP A 194 8.26 -13.17 -65.06
N ARG A 195 6.93 -13.05 -64.92
CA ARG A 195 5.87 -14.05 -65.18
C ARG A 195 5.99 -15.39 -64.39
N CYS A 196 5.15 -15.51 -63.36
CA CYS A 196 4.30 -16.66 -62.96
C CYS A 196 4.99 -18.02 -62.64
N PRO A 197 4.32 -18.96 -61.93
CA PRO A 197 2.87 -19.13 -61.69
C PRO A 197 2.37 -18.76 -60.29
#